data_AF-A0A7S1RKZ9-F1
#
_entry.id   AF-A0A7S1RKZ9-F1
#
_cell.length_a   1.000
_cell.length_b   1.000
_cell.length_c   1.000
_cell.angle_alpha   90.00
_cell.angle_beta   90.00
_cell.angle_gamma   90.00
#
_symmetry.space_group_name_H-M   'P 1'
#
loop_
_entity.id
_entity.type
_entity.pdbx_description
1 polymer ?
#
loop_
_entity_poly.entity_id
_entity_poly.type
_entity_poly.pdbx_seq_one_letter_code
_entity_poly.pdbx_strand_id
1 'polypeptide(L)'
;SKRAWHSTLHSAMDHGGKGAGYGGGDGWNGPRDFLSSQYGPGASCIDTTQPINVEVAFPVDGTGHMQAMEVTLTQPGKSCPLKMRIGDYKDMAQLSDAMAAGMTPVISYWKSDDMLWMDGKGSDGKGPCATDDAKACGASVKMSGFS
;
A
#
# COMPACT_ATOMS: atom_id res chain seq x y z
N SER A 1 -2.26 4.29 17.49
CA SER A 1 -1.58 4.66 16.23
C SER A 1 -2.44 4.25 15.07
N LYS A 2 -2.88 5.16 14.21
CA LYS A 2 -3.67 4.81 13.01
C LYS A 2 -2.69 4.40 11.90
N ARG A 3 -3.05 3.43 11.05
CA ARG A 3 -2.15 2.90 10.01
C ARG A 3 -2.94 2.67 8.72
N ALA A 4 -2.40 3.16 7.62
CA ALA A 4 -2.89 2.91 6.27
C ALA A 4 -1.89 2.03 5.51
N TRP A 5 -2.36 1.39 4.44
CA TRP A 5 -1.55 0.66 3.48
C TRP A 5 -1.97 1.04 2.06
N HIS A 6 -1.01 1.50 1.26
CA HIS A 6 -1.23 1.78 -0.15
C HIS A 6 -0.19 1.04 -0.97
N SER A 7 -0.66 0.32 -1.98
CA SER A 7 0.16 -0.16 -3.09
C SER A 7 -0.33 0.54 -4.35
N THR A 8 0.59 1.07 -5.16
CA THR A 8 0.24 1.95 -6.29
C THR A 8 1.13 1.68 -7.48
N LEU A 9 0.51 1.59 -8.66
CA LEU A 9 1.17 1.69 -9.96
C LEU A 9 1.05 3.12 -10.48
N HIS A 10 2.15 3.70 -10.90
CA HIS A 10 2.17 5.06 -11.46
C HIS A 10 3.27 5.17 -12.52
N SER A 11 2.95 5.77 -13.67
CA SER A 11 3.93 6.16 -14.68
C SER A 11 4.54 7.53 -14.33
N ALA A 12 5.59 7.93 -15.05
CA ALA A 12 6.24 9.23 -14.84
C ALA A 12 5.30 10.43 -15.03
N MET A 13 4.22 10.26 -15.79
CA MET A 13 3.25 11.32 -16.13
C MET A 13 1.91 11.17 -15.40
N ASP A 14 1.76 10.15 -14.56
CA ASP A 14 0.54 9.88 -13.81
C ASP A 14 0.79 10.01 -12.31
N HIS A 15 0.71 11.24 -11.80
CA HIS A 15 0.95 11.53 -10.39
C HIS A 15 -0.05 10.87 -9.43
N GLY A 16 -1.27 10.53 -9.91
CA GLY A 16 -2.28 9.86 -9.09
C GLY A 16 -2.10 8.34 -9.08
N GLY A 17 -1.73 7.78 -10.22
CA GLY A 17 -1.58 6.34 -10.39
C GLY A 17 -2.88 5.57 -10.19
N LYS A 18 -2.76 4.26 -10.05
CA LYS A 18 -3.84 3.34 -9.65
C LYS A 18 -3.38 2.55 -8.44
N GLY A 19 -4.16 2.57 -7.36
CA GLY A 19 -3.79 1.94 -6.10
C GLY A 19 -4.85 1.04 -5.49
N ALA A 20 -4.42 0.23 -4.54
CA ALA A 20 -5.23 -0.67 -3.73
C ALA A 20 -4.72 -0.68 -2.26
N GLY A 21 -5.59 -1.10 -1.34
CA GLY A 21 -5.30 -1.23 0.09
C GLY A 21 -6.34 -0.59 0.99
N TYR A 22 -5.89 0.17 1.98
CA TYR A 22 -6.73 0.82 2.97
C TYR A 22 -6.14 2.16 3.41
N GLY A 23 -6.88 3.24 3.24
CA GLY A 23 -6.45 4.59 3.63
C GLY A 23 -6.88 5.66 2.64
N GLY A 24 -6.35 6.86 2.79
CA GLY A 24 -6.62 8.02 1.96
C GLY A 24 -7.85 8.81 2.40
N GLY A 25 -7.73 10.14 2.36
CA GLY A 25 -8.83 10.93 2.86
C GLY A 25 -8.92 12.45 2.69
N ASP A 26 -7.83 13.16 2.41
CA ASP A 26 -7.94 14.62 2.22
C ASP A 26 -8.31 14.96 0.77
N GLY A 27 -9.58 15.32 0.54
CA GLY A 27 -10.09 15.68 -0.79
C GLY A 27 -10.44 14.49 -1.71
N TRP A 28 -10.29 13.24 -1.25
CA TRP A 28 -10.65 12.04 -2.01
C TRP A 28 -10.90 10.84 -1.08
N ASN A 29 -11.52 9.77 -1.61
CA ASN A 29 -11.58 8.48 -0.93
C ASN A 29 -10.50 7.58 -1.47
N GLY A 30 -9.52 7.24 -0.64
CA GLY A 30 -8.53 6.23 -1.00
C GLY A 30 -9.06 4.81 -0.96
N PRO A 31 -8.18 3.82 -1.20
CA PRO A 31 -8.57 2.42 -1.28
C PRO A 31 -9.33 1.92 -0.04
N ARG A 32 -10.25 0.97 -0.29
CA ARG A 32 -11.14 0.36 0.71
C ARG A 32 -11.24 -1.15 0.51
N ASP A 33 -10.16 -1.77 0.03
CA ASP A 33 -10.09 -3.21 -0.27
C ASP A 33 -10.28 -4.06 1.00
N PHE A 34 -9.96 -3.49 2.17
CA PHE A 34 -10.21 -4.06 3.48
C PHE A 34 -10.53 -3.00 4.52
N LEU A 35 -11.00 -3.46 5.68
CA LEU A 35 -11.49 -2.61 6.78
C LEU A 35 -10.44 -2.41 7.87
N SER A 36 -10.65 -1.40 8.72
CA SER A 36 -9.84 -1.18 9.94
C SER A 36 -9.87 -2.36 10.91
N SER A 37 -10.93 -3.16 10.90
CA SER A 37 -11.02 -4.39 11.70
C SER A 37 -10.09 -5.49 11.18
N GLN A 38 -9.65 -5.41 9.93
CA GLN A 38 -8.77 -6.39 9.28
C GLN A 38 -7.31 -5.91 9.24
N TYR A 39 -7.07 -4.61 9.09
CA TYR A 39 -5.73 -4.01 9.08
C TYR A 39 -5.64 -2.81 10.01
N GLY A 40 -4.72 -2.87 10.97
CA GLY A 40 -4.49 -1.81 11.95
C GLY A 40 -3.97 -2.36 13.27
N PRO A 41 -3.74 -1.52 14.30
CA PRO A 41 -3.31 -2.02 15.60
C PRO A 41 -4.38 -2.92 16.22
N GLY A 42 -3.99 -4.13 16.62
CA GLY A 42 -4.89 -5.12 17.21
C GLY A 42 -5.92 -5.70 16.24
N ALA A 43 -5.79 -5.46 14.93
CA ALA A 43 -6.74 -5.97 13.95
C ALA A 43 -6.73 -7.51 13.85
N SER A 44 -7.82 -8.07 13.33
CA SER A 44 -8.02 -9.52 13.31
C SER A 44 -7.05 -10.22 12.36
N CYS A 45 -6.79 -9.64 11.20
CA CYS A 45 -5.96 -10.24 10.15
C CYS A 45 -4.51 -9.76 10.16
N ILE A 46 -4.30 -8.45 10.22
CA ILE A 46 -2.97 -7.83 10.21
C ILE A 46 -2.89 -6.82 11.36
N ASP A 47 -2.34 -7.26 12.49
CA ASP A 47 -2.01 -6.41 13.63
C ASP A 47 -0.72 -5.63 13.35
N THR A 48 -0.86 -4.35 13.01
CA THR A 48 0.28 -3.46 12.68
C THR A 48 1.18 -3.10 13.87
N THR A 49 0.92 -3.61 15.07
CA THR A 49 1.86 -3.52 16.21
C THR A 49 2.90 -4.63 16.19
N GLN A 50 2.77 -5.59 15.28
CA GLN A 50 3.65 -6.75 15.12
C GLN A 50 4.19 -6.82 13.69
N PRO A 51 5.26 -7.61 13.42
CA PRO A 51 5.77 -7.81 12.07
C PRO A 51 4.72 -8.36 11.11
N ILE A 52 4.84 -7.94 9.84
CA ILE A 52 3.95 -8.33 8.74
C ILE A 52 4.84 -8.82 7.60
N ASN A 53 4.45 -9.93 6.98
CA ASN A 53 5.08 -10.41 5.76
C ASN A 53 4.36 -9.79 4.56
N VAL A 54 5.13 -9.25 3.63
CA VAL A 54 4.63 -8.60 2.41
C VAL A 54 5.20 -9.37 1.23
N GLU A 55 4.31 -9.94 0.43
CA GLU A 55 4.65 -10.55 -0.85
C GLU A 55 4.09 -9.68 -1.97
N VAL A 56 4.92 -9.41 -2.98
CA VAL A 56 4.53 -8.64 -4.17
C VAL A 56 4.88 -9.47 -5.40
N ALA A 57 3.89 -9.68 -6.27
CA ALA A 57 4.06 -10.38 -7.53
C ALA A 57 3.65 -9.51 -8.71
N PHE A 58 4.35 -9.70 -9.84
CA PHE A 58 4.11 -8.99 -11.09
C PHE A 58 3.84 -10.00 -12.22
N PRO A 59 2.65 -10.63 -12.25
CA PRO A 59 2.33 -11.62 -13.28
C PRO A 59 2.43 -11.03 -14.69
N VAL A 60 2.97 -11.82 -15.62
CA VAL A 60 3.10 -11.47 -17.04
C VAL A 60 2.25 -12.40 -17.91
N ASP A 61 1.88 -11.94 -19.10
CA ASP A 61 1.23 -12.77 -20.12
C ASP A 61 2.23 -13.67 -20.89
N GLY A 62 1.74 -14.39 -21.89
CA GLY A 62 2.55 -15.26 -22.75
C GLY A 62 3.60 -14.53 -23.59
N THR A 63 3.56 -13.20 -23.65
CA THR A 63 4.54 -12.37 -24.35
C THR A 63 5.49 -11.63 -23.40
N GLY A 64 5.35 -11.84 -22.09
CA GLY A 64 6.18 -11.21 -21.07
C GLY A 64 5.71 -9.82 -20.63
N HIS A 65 4.50 -9.40 -21.01
CA HIS A 65 3.96 -8.10 -20.57
C HIS A 65 3.22 -8.22 -19.24
N MET A 66 3.58 -7.33 -18.30
CA MET A 66 2.95 -7.24 -16.98
C MET A 66 1.43 -7.05 -17.08
N GLN A 67 0.68 -7.86 -16.33
CA GLN A 67 -0.78 -7.84 -16.30
C GLN A 67 -1.34 -7.17 -15.04
N ALA A 68 -0.61 -7.22 -13.93
CA ALA A 68 -1.00 -6.61 -12.67
C ALA A 68 0.17 -6.54 -11.69
N MET A 69 -0.03 -5.75 -10.64
CA MET A 69 0.67 -5.92 -9.36
C MET A 69 -0.27 -6.65 -8.41
N GLU A 70 0.20 -7.72 -7.79
CA GLU A 70 -0.51 -8.45 -6.74
C GLU A 70 0.25 -8.32 -5.43
N VAL A 71 -0.47 -7.98 -4.37
CA VAL A 71 0.12 -7.80 -3.03
C VAL A 71 -0.62 -8.68 -2.05
N THR A 72 0.13 -9.49 -1.31
CA THR A 72 -0.40 -10.33 -0.23
C THR A 72 0.25 -9.94 1.09
N LEU A 73 -0.58 -9.57 2.06
CA LEU A 73 -0.17 -9.34 3.45
C LEU A 73 -0.52 -10.56 4.29
N THR A 74 0.46 -11.10 4.99
CA THR A 74 0.29 -12.20 5.95
C THR A 74 0.93 -11.87 7.28
N GLN A 75 0.45 -12.51 8.34
CA GLN A 75 1.01 -12.37 9.68
C GLN A 75 1.06 -13.73 10.39
N PRO A 76 2.19 -14.11 11.00
CA PRO A 76 2.28 -15.36 11.75
C PRO A 76 1.17 -15.50 12.80
N GLY A 77 0.56 -16.68 12.88
CA GLY A 77 -0.56 -16.94 13.80
C GLY A 77 -1.92 -16.40 13.35
N LYS A 78 -2.01 -15.77 12.16
CA LYS A 78 -3.26 -15.29 11.56
C LYS A 78 -3.57 -16.09 10.29
N SER A 79 -4.83 -16.46 10.09
CA SER A 79 -5.29 -17.30 8.96
C SER A 79 -6.02 -16.53 7.85
N CYS A 80 -6.12 -15.20 7.95
CA CYS A 80 -6.81 -14.37 6.96
C CYS A 80 -5.81 -13.43 6.26
N PRO A 81 -5.14 -13.87 5.18
CA PRO A 81 -4.32 -12.98 4.37
C PRO A 81 -5.17 -11.87 3.73
N LEU A 82 -4.59 -10.67 3.60
CA LEU A 82 -5.19 -9.59 2.83
C LEU A 82 -4.54 -9.56 1.45
N LYS A 83 -5.35 -9.66 0.39
CA LYS A 83 -4.89 -9.72 -0.99
C LYS A 83 -5.42 -8.53 -1.77
N MET A 84 -4.56 -7.91 -2.54
CA MET A 84 -4.87 -6.79 -3.42
C MET A 84 -4.35 -7.12 -4.82
N ARG A 85 -5.10 -6.71 -5.85
CA ARG A 85 -4.68 -6.81 -7.24
C ARG A 85 -4.93 -5.48 -7.95
N ILE A 86 -3.88 -4.93 -8.54
CA ILE A 86 -3.92 -3.71 -9.35
C ILE A 86 -3.66 -4.11 -10.79
N GLY A 87 -4.73 -4.44 -11.52
CA GLY A 87 -4.73 -4.67 -12.97
C GLY A 87 -5.31 -3.48 -13.73
N ASP A 88 -5.46 -3.60 -15.05
CA ASP A 88 -6.12 -2.61 -15.93
C ASP A 88 -5.63 -1.17 -15.69
N TYR A 89 -4.31 -1.02 -15.57
CA TYR A 89 -3.68 0.29 -15.47
C TYR A 89 -3.38 0.81 -16.87
N LYS A 90 -3.80 2.06 -17.17
CA LYS A 90 -3.69 2.64 -18.52
C LYS A 90 -2.25 2.64 -19.07
N ASP A 91 -1.26 2.78 -18.20
CA ASP A 91 0.16 2.86 -18.57
C ASP A 91 0.92 1.57 -18.20
N MET A 92 0.22 0.43 -18.13
CA MET A 92 0.83 -0.86 -17.76
C MET A 92 1.97 -1.26 -18.71
N ALA A 93 1.85 -0.96 -20.01
CA ALA A 93 2.90 -1.24 -20.98
C ALA A 93 4.21 -0.51 -20.64
N GLN A 94 4.12 0.79 -20.32
CA GLN A 94 5.29 1.58 -19.93
C GLN A 94 5.94 1.04 -18.65
N LEU A 95 5.14 0.63 -17.66
CA LEU A 95 5.66 0.02 -16.43
C LEU A 95 6.29 -1.34 -16.70
N SER A 96 5.70 -2.15 -17.58
CA SER A 96 6.26 -3.44 -17.99
C SER A 96 7.65 -3.27 -18.59
N ASP A 97 7.83 -2.30 -19.49
CA ASP A 97 9.12 -2.01 -20.13
C ASP A 97 10.16 -1.53 -19.10
N ALA A 98 9.75 -0.65 -18.17
CA ALA A 98 10.62 -0.14 -17.12
C ALA A 98 11.09 -1.25 -16.16
N MET A 99 10.20 -2.15 -15.75
CA MET A 99 10.57 -3.29 -14.91
C MET A 99 11.49 -4.26 -15.65
N ALA A 100 11.22 -4.52 -16.94
CA ALA A 100 12.06 -5.40 -17.76
C ALA A 100 13.47 -4.83 -17.97
N ALA A 101 13.61 -3.50 -18.07
CA ALA A 101 14.90 -2.82 -18.12
C ALA A 101 15.66 -2.85 -16.79
N GLY A 102 14.99 -3.19 -15.68
CA GLY A 102 15.54 -3.18 -14.34
C GLY A 102 15.30 -1.86 -13.63
N MET A 103 14.92 -1.94 -12.35
CA MET A 103 14.66 -0.80 -11.49
C MET A 103 15.48 -0.92 -10.20
N THR A 104 15.83 0.23 -9.61
CA THR A 104 16.46 0.26 -8.29
C THR A 104 15.39 0.42 -7.21
N PRO A 105 15.32 -0.48 -6.21
CA PRO A 105 14.39 -0.32 -5.10
C PRO A 105 14.80 0.86 -4.22
N VAL A 106 13.82 1.70 -3.86
CA VAL A 106 14.01 2.84 -2.94
C VAL A 106 13.18 2.59 -1.68
N ILE A 107 13.84 2.71 -0.52
CA ILE A 107 13.21 2.62 0.79
C ILE A 107 13.40 3.97 1.49
N SER A 108 12.31 4.55 1.97
CA SER A 108 12.34 5.81 2.72
C SER A 108 11.42 5.75 3.93
N TYR A 109 11.78 6.51 4.96
CA TYR A 109 10.94 6.75 6.12
C TYR A 109 10.94 8.25 6.41
N TRP A 110 9.75 8.83 6.46
CA TRP A 110 9.56 10.26 6.67
C TRP A 110 8.22 10.50 7.37
N LYS A 111 8.03 11.74 7.82
CA LYS A 111 6.83 12.18 8.52
C LYS A 111 6.57 13.65 8.18
N SER A 112 5.30 14.01 8.17
CA SER A 112 4.79 15.36 7.99
C SER A 112 3.55 15.51 8.86
N ASP A 113 3.11 16.75 9.09
CA ASP A 113 1.78 17.03 9.66
C ASP A 113 0.71 17.12 8.55
N ASP A 114 1.07 16.81 7.30
CA ASP A 114 0.23 16.84 6.10
C ASP A 114 0.14 15.46 5.40
N MET A 115 -0.11 14.38 6.13
CA MET A 115 -0.23 12.99 5.65
C MET A 115 -1.68 12.52 5.48
N LEU A 116 -2.67 13.36 5.77
CA LEU A 116 -4.10 13.00 5.67
C LEU A 116 -4.55 12.65 4.24
N TRP A 117 -3.82 13.09 3.22
CA TRP A 117 -4.04 12.62 1.85
C TRP A 117 -3.83 11.10 1.72
N MET A 118 -2.94 10.50 2.53
CA MET A 118 -2.59 9.07 2.53
C MET A 118 -3.39 8.27 3.55
N ASP A 119 -3.72 8.80 4.73
CA ASP A 119 -4.34 8.03 5.80
C ASP A 119 -5.58 8.68 6.44
N GLY A 120 -6.00 9.84 5.94
CA GLY A 120 -7.12 10.61 6.45
C GLY A 120 -8.48 9.93 6.27
N LYS A 121 -9.54 10.56 6.78
CA LYS A 121 -10.88 9.95 6.85
C LYS A 121 -11.55 9.71 5.49
N GLY A 122 -11.30 10.55 4.51
CA GLY A 122 -12.08 10.56 3.27
C GLY A 122 -13.39 11.26 3.45
N SER A 123 -14.03 11.58 2.32
CA SER A 123 -15.40 12.07 2.31
C SER A 123 -16.37 11.01 2.85
N ASP A 124 -15.95 9.74 2.90
CA ASP A 124 -16.72 8.61 3.43
C ASP A 124 -16.51 8.35 4.93
N GLY A 125 -15.56 9.03 5.59
CA GLY A 125 -15.28 8.85 7.02
C GLY A 125 -14.58 7.52 7.39
N LYS A 126 -14.20 6.69 6.42
CA LYS A 126 -13.76 5.30 6.65
C LYS A 126 -12.26 5.12 6.77
N GLY A 127 -11.46 6.12 6.38
CA GLY A 127 -10.02 6.06 6.59
C GLY A 127 -9.64 6.07 8.08
N PRO A 128 -8.42 5.64 8.41
CA PRO A 128 -8.03 5.41 9.80
C PRO A 128 -7.73 6.71 10.56
N CYS A 129 -7.18 7.73 9.89
CA CYS A 129 -6.68 8.95 10.50
C CYS A 129 -7.67 10.10 10.43
N ALA A 130 -7.74 10.87 11.52
CA ALA A 130 -8.67 12.01 11.63
C ALA A 130 -7.91 13.34 11.74
N THR A 131 -6.70 13.28 12.29
CA THR A 131 -5.80 14.39 12.55
C THR A 131 -4.39 13.83 12.39
N ASP A 132 -3.53 14.55 11.69
CA ASP A 132 -2.13 14.17 11.60
C ASP A 132 -1.36 14.60 12.86
N ASP A 133 -0.29 13.88 13.15
CA ASP A 133 0.64 14.18 14.24
C ASP A 133 2.00 13.55 13.96
N ALA A 134 2.90 14.31 13.33
CA ALA A 134 4.25 13.86 13.02
C ALA A 134 5.07 13.51 14.28
N LYS A 135 4.69 14.02 15.45
CA LYS A 135 5.39 13.73 16.72
C LYS A 135 5.02 12.34 17.25
N ALA A 136 3.86 11.80 16.88
CA ALA A 136 3.44 10.45 17.23
C ALA A 136 4.15 9.35 16.42
N CYS A 137 4.84 9.70 15.32
CA CYS A 137 5.64 8.76 14.54
C CYS A 137 6.85 8.25 15.33
N GLY A 138 7.18 6.97 15.17
CA GLY A 138 8.36 6.36 15.76
C GLY A 138 9.67 6.96 15.23
N ALA A 139 10.79 6.65 15.89
CA ALA A 139 12.10 7.12 15.45
C ALA A 139 12.61 6.37 14.21
N SER A 140 12.16 5.14 13.99
CA SER A 140 12.60 4.29 12.88
C SER A 140 11.54 3.26 12.47
N VAL A 141 11.75 2.68 11.29
CA VAL A 141 11.06 1.49 10.81
C VAL A 141 12.09 0.42 10.48
N LYS A 142 11.71 -0.85 10.57
CA LYS A 142 12.55 -1.99 10.21
C LYS A 142 11.92 -2.74 9.06
N MET A 143 12.70 -2.98 8.01
CA MET A 143 12.36 -3.85 6.90
C MET A 143 13.43 -4.94 6.80
N SER A 144 13.03 -6.19 6.61
CA SER A 144 13.94 -7.34 6.60
C SER A 144 13.30 -8.51 5.87
N GLY A 145 14.10 -9.53 5.52
CA GLY A 145 13.60 -10.71 4.81
C GLY A 145 13.43 -10.50 3.30
N PHE A 146 14.23 -9.61 2.71
CA PHE A 146 14.29 -9.44 1.26
C PHE A 146 14.92 -10.68 0.60
N SER A 147 14.30 -11.16 -0.48
CA SER A 147 14.71 -12.33 -1.25
C SER A 147 14.45 -12.11 -2.73
#